data_AF-A0A0M2EW76-F1
#
_entry.id   AF-A0A0M2EW76-F1
#
_cell.length_a   1.000
_cell.length_b   1.000
_cell.length_c   1.000
_cell.angle_alpha   90.00
_cell.angle_beta   90.00
_cell.angle_gamma   90.00
#
_symmetry.space_group_name_H-M   'P 1'
#
loop_
_entity.id
_entity.type
_entity.pdbx_description
1 polymer ?
#
loop_
_entity_poly.entity_id
_entity_poly.type
_entity_poly.pdbx_seq_one_letter_code
_entity_poly.pdbx_strand_id
1 'polypeptide(L)'
;MEHDKFMQYGRGLGLWRNPRENIKPEPTSYFRDDPIYLTSSKGEWVNQIQECKKENNPLENGVFIWTEIKGTGHAFVSVHEGNNASVFTYGRFGRRSGVAGAVGDGILNFLRFEDARRYYREELYKMEAKAFIITDADPTIARMYFEKLWHSGSKAKETPDMGDDTKRDGRTIDQYDVTGVNCTTHTTKGVKIAGSQIFEGGYTTHAQIRINYEEDFAVPVSLQRYLERKNAESSMLVVDMTSEFRKQYPNINGFNPLDESTIRMRSFRTAAEIASGVGKVSPYSGGTVGGLLEGMHDVNK
;
A
#
# COMPACT_ATOMS: atom_id res chain seq x y z
N MET A 1 -78.95 -22.26 -69.60
CA MET A 1 -78.90 -20.96 -68.90
C MET A 1 -77.81 -21.11 -67.86
N GLU A 2 -76.61 -20.78 -68.29
CA GLU A 2 -75.38 -21.14 -67.61
C GLU A 2 -75.05 -20.10 -66.55
N HIS A 3 -74.57 -20.57 -65.41
CA HIS A 3 -74.34 -19.85 -64.15
C HIS A 3 -73.72 -18.45 -64.34
N ASP A 4 -72.84 -18.32 -65.33
CA ASP A 4 -72.10 -17.10 -65.61
C ASP A 4 -72.98 -15.96 -66.14
N LYS A 5 -74.05 -16.25 -66.89
CA LYS A 5 -74.99 -15.21 -67.37
C LYS A 5 -75.87 -14.65 -66.26
N PHE A 6 -76.17 -15.45 -65.23
CA PHE A 6 -76.94 -14.99 -64.06
C PHE A 6 -76.10 -14.07 -63.15
N MET A 7 -74.81 -14.39 -62.98
CA MET A 7 -73.89 -13.59 -62.16
C MET A 7 -73.55 -12.23 -62.80
N GLN A 8 -73.48 -12.14 -64.13
CA GLN A 8 -73.29 -10.87 -64.83
C GLN A 8 -74.50 -9.93 -64.71
N TYR A 9 -75.73 -10.45 -64.79
CA TYR A 9 -76.94 -9.63 -64.67
C TYR A 9 -77.10 -9.03 -63.26
N GLY A 10 -76.74 -9.79 -62.22
CA GLY A 10 -76.76 -9.31 -60.83
C GLY A 10 -75.72 -8.23 -60.49
N ARG A 11 -74.57 -8.20 -61.19
CA ARG A 11 -73.53 -7.16 -61.01
C ARG A 11 -73.89 -5.85 -61.70
N GLY A 12 -74.57 -5.90 -62.86
CA GLY A 12 -75.07 -4.71 -63.56
C GLY A 12 -76.22 -3.98 -62.84
N LEU A 13 -76.94 -4.70 -61.97
CA LEU A 13 -78.04 -4.16 -61.13
C LEU A 13 -77.58 -3.73 -59.73
N GLY A 14 -76.27 -3.77 -59.42
CA GLY A 14 -75.71 -3.25 -58.17
C GLY A 14 -76.05 -4.05 -56.90
N LEU A 15 -76.64 -5.24 -57.04
CA LEU A 15 -77.12 -6.07 -55.92
C LEU A 15 -76.03 -6.92 -55.25
N TRP A 16 -74.80 -6.95 -55.79
CA TRP A 16 -73.67 -7.69 -55.21
C TRP A 16 -72.36 -6.89 -55.32
N ARG A 17 -71.74 -6.56 -54.17
CA ARG A 17 -70.44 -5.85 -54.08
C ARG A 17 -69.32 -6.82 -53.68
N ASN A 18 -68.15 -6.69 -54.30
CA ASN A 18 -66.96 -7.49 -54.01
C ASN A 18 -66.42 -7.19 -52.58
N PRO A 19 -66.26 -8.19 -51.69
CA PRO A 19 -65.89 -7.94 -50.28
C PRO A 19 -64.40 -7.59 -50.00
N ARG A 20 -63.57 -7.33 -51.01
CA ARG A 20 -62.09 -7.32 -50.85
C ARG A 20 -61.33 -6.12 -51.42
N GLU A 21 -61.99 -5.00 -51.71
CA GLU A 21 -61.30 -3.81 -52.24
C GLU A 21 -61.08 -2.66 -51.24
N ASN A 22 -61.55 -2.76 -49.99
CA ASN A 22 -61.52 -1.63 -49.05
C ASN A 22 -60.92 -1.87 -47.66
N ILE A 23 -60.00 -2.84 -47.47
CA ILE A 23 -59.27 -2.95 -46.20
C ILE A 23 -57.78 -3.17 -46.48
N LYS A 24 -57.03 -2.07 -46.52
CA LYS A 24 -55.58 -2.11 -46.28
C LYS A 24 -55.38 -2.25 -44.77
N PRO A 25 -54.53 -3.19 -44.31
CA PRO A 25 -54.24 -3.34 -42.88
C PRO A 25 -53.60 -2.04 -42.35
N GLU A 26 -54.12 -1.53 -41.25
CA GLU A 26 -53.53 -0.39 -40.55
C GLU A 26 -52.14 -0.76 -40.01
N PRO A 27 -51.17 0.18 -40.03
CA PRO A 27 -49.84 -0.06 -39.49
C PRO A 27 -49.92 -0.28 -37.97
N THR A 28 -49.34 -1.39 -37.49
CA THR A 28 -49.17 -1.66 -36.06
C THR A 28 -48.23 -0.61 -35.44
N SER A 29 -48.80 0.31 -34.66
CA SER A 29 -48.07 1.20 -33.75
C SER A 29 -47.70 0.44 -32.47
N TYR A 30 -46.41 0.43 -32.12
CA TYR A 30 -45.89 -0.15 -30.87
C TYR A 30 -45.75 0.87 -29.72
N PHE A 31 -46.34 2.06 -29.88
CA PHE A 31 -46.30 3.11 -28.87
C PHE A 31 -47.69 3.27 -28.24
N ARG A 32 -47.75 3.27 -26.91
CA ARG A 32 -48.99 3.56 -26.16
C ARG A 32 -49.33 5.04 -26.34
N ASP A 33 -50.55 5.34 -26.76
CA ASP A 33 -51.02 6.69 -27.12
C ASP A 33 -51.38 7.60 -25.93
N ASP A 34 -51.12 7.17 -24.69
CA ASP A 34 -51.36 8.01 -23.50
C ASP A 34 -50.04 8.44 -22.86
N PRO A 35 -49.70 9.75 -22.86
CA PRO A 35 -48.58 10.24 -22.07
C PRO A 35 -48.93 10.08 -20.58
N ILE A 36 -48.11 9.31 -19.85
CA ILE A 36 -48.14 9.32 -18.39
C ILE A 36 -47.66 10.70 -17.95
N TYR A 37 -48.59 11.56 -17.52
CA TYR A 37 -48.22 12.80 -16.85
C TYR A 37 -47.67 12.44 -15.47
N LEU A 38 -46.35 12.54 -15.31
CA LEU A 38 -45.72 12.58 -13.99
C LEU A 38 -46.32 13.77 -13.24
N THR A 39 -47.10 13.51 -12.20
CA THR A 39 -47.52 14.55 -11.26
C THR A 39 -46.25 15.12 -10.63
N SER A 40 -46.04 16.44 -10.78
CA SER A 40 -44.92 17.13 -10.15
C SER A 40 -45.00 16.89 -8.65
N SER A 41 -44.02 16.17 -8.09
CA SER A 41 -43.86 16.05 -6.65
C SER A 41 -43.79 17.46 -6.06
N LYS A 42 -44.62 17.76 -5.05
CA LYS A 42 -44.38 18.90 -4.16
C LYS A 42 -43.20 18.56 -3.25
N GLY A 43 -42.01 18.46 -3.84
CA GLY A 43 -40.75 18.42 -3.13
C GLY A 43 -40.23 19.84 -3.00
N GLU A 44 -40.04 20.32 -1.78
CA GLU A 44 -39.20 21.48 -1.53
C GLU A 44 -37.82 21.21 -2.11
N TRP A 45 -37.31 22.13 -2.93
CA TRP A 45 -35.89 22.15 -3.26
C TRP A 45 -35.14 22.44 -1.96
N VAL A 46 -34.58 21.40 -1.34
CA VAL A 46 -33.55 21.61 -0.33
C VAL A 46 -32.36 22.15 -1.11
N ASN A 47 -32.21 23.47 -1.11
CA ASN A 47 -30.98 24.16 -1.51
C ASN A 47 -29.89 23.82 -0.49
N GLN A 48 -29.41 22.59 -0.55
CA GLN A 48 -28.15 22.19 0.03
C GLN A 48 -27.44 21.36 -1.02
N ILE A 49 -26.78 22.07 -1.96
CA ILE A 49 -25.40 21.69 -2.27
C ILE A 49 -24.64 21.91 -0.96
N GLN A 50 -24.82 21.00 0.00
CA GLN A 50 -23.84 20.80 1.02
C GLN A 50 -22.65 20.30 0.20
N GLU A 51 -21.74 21.21 -0.15
CA GLU A 51 -20.44 20.82 -0.68
C GLU A 51 -19.98 19.66 0.20
N CYS A 52 -19.89 18.47 -0.37
CA CYS A 52 -19.31 17.33 0.31
C CYS A 52 -17.86 17.73 0.57
N LYS A 53 -17.61 18.40 1.70
CA LYS A 53 -16.27 18.69 2.16
C LYS A 53 -15.63 17.34 2.28
N LYS A 54 -14.67 17.08 1.38
CA LYS A 54 -13.86 15.87 1.40
C LYS A 54 -13.39 15.70 2.84
N GLU A 55 -13.72 14.55 3.42
CA GLU A 55 -13.31 14.24 4.78
C GLU A 55 -11.78 14.41 4.86
N ASN A 56 -11.32 15.14 5.87
CA ASN A 56 -9.89 15.38 6.04
C ASN A 56 -9.23 14.04 6.38
N ASN A 57 -8.57 13.42 5.41
CA ASN A 57 -7.80 12.20 5.64
C ASN A 57 -6.33 12.55 5.88
N PRO A 58 -5.84 12.48 7.13
CA PRO A 58 -4.44 12.79 7.42
C PRO A 58 -3.46 11.75 6.83
N LEU A 59 -3.96 10.63 6.33
CA LEU A 59 -3.19 9.60 5.63
C LEU A 59 -3.33 9.69 4.11
N GLU A 60 -3.90 10.76 3.56
CA GLU A 60 -4.11 10.87 2.11
C GLU A 60 -2.79 10.89 1.33
N ASN A 61 -1.82 11.66 1.81
CA ASN A 61 -0.54 11.89 1.18
C ASN A 61 0.59 11.83 2.21
N GLY A 62 1.71 11.21 1.85
CA GLY A 62 2.92 11.25 2.66
C GLY A 62 3.81 10.03 2.53
N VAL A 63 4.99 10.14 3.12
CA VAL A 63 5.92 9.02 3.30
C VAL A 63 5.87 8.61 4.77
N PHE A 64 5.57 7.34 5.02
CA PHE A 64 5.44 6.80 6.35
C PHE A 64 6.50 5.74 6.59
N ILE A 65 7.27 5.91 7.67
CA ILE A 65 8.14 4.85 8.17
C ILE A 65 7.36 4.01 9.18
N TRP A 66 7.43 2.70 8.99
CA TRP A 66 6.88 1.72 9.90
C TRP A 66 7.98 0.99 10.65
N THR A 67 7.79 0.79 11.94
CA THR A 67 8.73 0.07 12.79
C THR A 67 8.02 -0.96 13.64
N GLU A 68 8.49 -2.20 13.56
CA GLU A 68 8.17 -3.28 14.46
C GLU A 68 9.38 -3.54 15.38
N ILE A 69 9.10 -3.76 16.66
CA ILE A 69 10.14 -4.05 17.65
C ILE A 69 10.03 -5.45 18.27
N LYS A 70 9.05 -6.26 17.86
CA LYS A 70 8.89 -7.63 18.34
C LYS A 70 9.97 -8.55 17.76
N GLY A 71 10.50 -9.45 18.59
CA GLY A 71 11.60 -10.34 18.17
C GLY A 71 12.83 -9.56 17.70
N THR A 72 13.28 -9.77 16.46
CA THR A 72 14.38 -8.99 15.86
C THR A 72 13.95 -7.60 15.39
N GLY A 73 12.64 -7.36 15.30
CA GLY A 73 12.03 -6.20 14.69
C GLY A 73 12.04 -6.24 13.17
N HIS A 74 11.33 -5.29 12.58
CA HIS A 74 11.23 -5.05 11.15
C HIS A 74 11.01 -3.56 10.87
N ALA A 75 11.36 -3.09 9.69
CA ALA A 75 11.12 -1.71 9.26
C ALA A 75 10.77 -1.67 7.77
N PHE A 76 9.82 -0.83 7.41
CA PHE A 76 9.40 -0.67 6.02
C PHE A 76 8.83 0.74 5.77
N VAL A 77 8.60 1.06 4.49
CA VAL A 77 8.01 2.33 4.08
C VAL A 77 6.65 2.10 3.44
N SER A 78 5.70 2.97 3.74
CA SER A 78 4.55 3.18 2.86
C SER A 78 4.52 4.58 2.29
N VAL A 79 4.10 4.70 1.04
CA VAL A 79 3.98 5.96 0.33
C VAL A 79 2.53 6.11 -0.11
N HIS A 80 1.91 7.22 0.28
CA HIS A 80 0.54 7.53 -0.06
C HIS A 80 0.51 8.74 -0.99
N GLU A 81 -0.19 8.61 -2.11
CA GLU A 81 -0.45 9.69 -3.06
C GLU A 81 -1.94 9.65 -3.47
N GLY A 82 -2.71 10.66 -3.09
CA GLY A 82 -4.13 10.78 -3.40
C GLY A 82 -4.97 9.60 -2.89
N ASN A 83 -4.72 9.13 -1.65
CA ASN A 83 -5.29 7.92 -1.04
C ASN A 83 -4.85 6.58 -1.66
N ASN A 84 -3.94 6.59 -2.64
CA ASN A 84 -3.35 5.36 -3.14
C ASN A 84 -2.13 5.00 -2.29
N ALA A 85 -2.23 3.89 -1.56
CA ALA A 85 -1.17 3.42 -0.68
C ALA A 85 -0.31 2.35 -1.38
N SER A 86 0.99 2.60 -1.40
CA SER A 86 2.04 1.69 -1.88
C SER A 86 2.92 1.30 -0.70
N VAL A 87 3.07 0.00 -0.44
CA VAL A 87 3.95 -0.50 0.63
C VAL A 87 5.17 -1.16 0.02
N PHE A 88 6.34 -0.75 0.52
CA PHE A 88 7.64 -1.29 0.14
C PHE A 88 8.28 -1.91 1.37
N THR A 89 8.27 -3.24 1.43
CA THR A 89 8.79 -4.01 2.58
C THR A 89 9.92 -4.92 2.09
N TYR A 90 11.13 -4.69 2.61
CA TYR A 90 12.35 -5.39 2.21
C TYR A 90 12.79 -6.36 3.31
N GLY A 91 13.05 -7.62 2.97
CA GLY A 91 13.27 -8.66 3.97
C GLY A 91 13.81 -9.97 3.41
N ARG A 92 14.19 -10.85 4.35
CA ARG A 92 14.50 -12.26 4.07
C ARG A 92 13.21 -13.09 3.98
N PHE A 93 12.43 -12.84 2.93
CA PHE A 93 11.15 -13.52 2.67
C PHE A 93 11.28 -14.84 1.89
N GLY A 94 12.50 -15.16 1.44
CA GLY A 94 12.82 -16.39 0.72
C GLY A 94 13.91 -17.17 1.43
N ARG A 95 14.97 -17.53 0.71
CA ARG A 95 16.04 -18.36 1.24
C ARG A 95 16.83 -17.63 2.31
N ARG A 96 17.15 -18.35 3.39
CA ARG A 96 17.93 -17.87 4.53
C ARG A 96 19.18 -18.74 4.67
N SER A 97 20.29 -18.12 5.04
CA SER A 97 21.61 -18.73 5.17
C SER A 97 22.41 -18.06 6.29
N GLY A 98 23.59 -18.62 6.59
CA GLY A 98 24.43 -18.17 7.70
C GLY A 98 23.91 -18.60 9.08
N VAL A 99 24.66 -18.25 10.11
CA VAL A 99 24.32 -18.59 11.51
C VAL A 99 22.96 -17.98 11.86
N ALA A 100 22.02 -18.84 12.28
CA ALA A 100 20.64 -18.47 12.63
C ALA A 100 19.83 -17.77 11.51
N GLY A 101 20.25 -17.88 10.24
CA GLY A 101 19.54 -17.24 9.12
C GLY A 101 19.78 -15.73 9.02
N ALA A 102 20.96 -15.25 9.44
CA ALA A 102 21.35 -13.83 9.42
C ALA A 102 21.46 -13.24 8.00
N VAL A 103 21.75 -14.08 7.00
CA VAL A 103 21.91 -13.67 5.60
C VAL A 103 20.84 -14.33 4.74
N GLY A 104 20.47 -13.76 3.59
CA GLY A 104 19.49 -14.39 2.71
C GLY A 104 19.24 -13.61 1.43
N ASP A 105 18.28 -14.08 0.63
CA ASP A 105 17.81 -13.32 -0.52
C ASP A 105 17.21 -11.98 -0.02
N GLY A 106 17.72 -10.86 -0.54
CA GLY A 106 17.20 -9.53 -0.30
C GLY A 106 15.97 -9.29 -1.15
N ILE A 107 14.79 -9.56 -0.60
CA ILE A 107 13.54 -9.48 -1.36
C ILE A 107 12.79 -8.20 -1.00
N LEU A 108 12.52 -7.38 -2.01
CA LEU A 108 11.62 -6.24 -1.93
C LEU A 108 10.22 -6.65 -2.41
N ASN A 109 9.25 -6.58 -1.51
CA ASN A 109 7.83 -6.71 -1.86
C ASN A 109 7.24 -5.33 -2.14
N PHE A 110 6.44 -5.25 -3.21
CA PHE A 110 5.66 -4.07 -3.56
C PHE A 110 4.17 -4.39 -3.44
N LEU A 111 3.57 -4.01 -2.31
CA LEU A 111 2.16 -4.29 -2.01
C LEU A 111 1.30 -3.08 -2.35
N ARG A 112 0.12 -3.32 -2.93
CA ARG A 112 -0.84 -2.30 -3.33
C ARG A 112 -2.25 -2.73 -2.96
N PHE A 113 -3.17 -1.77 -2.92
CA PHE A 113 -4.60 -2.03 -2.74
C PHE A 113 -4.88 -2.92 -1.51
N GLU A 114 -5.57 -4.06 -1.69
CA GLU A 114 -5.91 -4.97 -0.59
C GLU A 114 -4.69 -5.63 0.07
N ASP A 115 -3.61 -5.88 -0.68
CA ASP A 115 -2.41 -6.48 -0.11
C ASP A 115 -1.77 -5.52 0.90
N ALA A 116 -1.67 -4.24 0.53
CA ALA A 116 -1.22 -3.18 1.43
C ALA A 116 -2.14 -3.03 2.65
N ARG A 117 -3.47 -3.02 2.44
CA ARG A 117 -4.45 -2.91 3.53
C ARG A 117 -4.37 -4.09 4.51
N ARG A 118 -4.25 -5.32 4.00
CA ARG A 118 -4.07 -6.52 4.82
C ARG A 118 -2.76 -6.44 5.60
N TYR A 119 -1.68 -6.04 4.93
CA TYR A 119 -0.37 -5.90 5.54
C TYR A 119 -0.40 -4.88 6.69
N TYR A 120 -0.99 -3.70 6.50
CA TYR A 120 -1.15 -2.73 7.59
C TYR A 120 -1.87 -3.30 8.81
N ARG A 121 -2.96 -4.04 8.62
CA ARG A 121 -3.69 -4.64 9.75
C ARG A 121 -2.84 -5.69 10.47
N GLU A 122 -2.11 -6.53 9.73
CA GLU A 122 -1.19 -7.49 10.34
C GLU A 122 -0.13 -6.77 11.18
N GLU A 123 0.54 -5.78 10.60
CA GLU A 123 1.59 -5.01 11.27
C GLU A 123 1.05 -4.24 12.49
N LEU A 124 -0.11 -3.59 12.39
CA LEU A 124 -0.72 -2.82 13.48
C LEU A 124 -1.17 -3.68 14.67
N TYR A 125 -1.73 -4.87 14.42
CA TYR A 125 -2.43 -5.63 15.46
C TYR A 125 -1.69 -6.89 15.90
N LYS A 126 -0.99 -7.57 14.99
CA LYS A 126 -0.16 -8.74 15.33
C LYS A 126 1.21 -8.29 15.80
N MET A 127 1.87 -7.44 15.00
CA MET A 127 3.23 -7.00 15.27
C MET A 127 3.29 -5.76 16.18
N GLU A 128 2.16 -5.08 16.37
CA GLU A 128 2.04 -3.83 17.14
C GLU A 128 3.02 -2.75 16.65
N ALA A 129 3.22 -2.71 15.33
CA ALA A 129 4.07 -1.75 14.67
C ALA A 129 3.57 -0.31 14.89
N LYS A 130 4.52 0.63 14.88
CA LYS A 130 4.26 2.07 14.87
C LYS A 130 4.46 2.64 13.48
N ALA A 131 3.68 3.65 13.13
CA ALA A 131 3.76 4.35 11.85
C ALA A 131 4.04 5.84 12.10
N PHE A 132 5.05 6.37 11.43
CA PHE A 132 5.46 7.77 11.55
C PHE A 132 5.44 8.44 10.19
N ILE A 133 4.73 9.55 10.03
CA ILE A 133 4.83 10.37 8.82
C ILE A 133 6.11 11.21 8.89
N ILE A 134 6.82 11.26 7.77
CA ILE A 134 8.00 12.09 7.56
C ILE A 134 7.58 13.26 6.67
N THR A 135 7.44 14.46 7.27
CA THR A 135 6.71 15.57 6.62
C THR A 135 7.55 16.32 5.59
N ASP A 136 8.87 16.15 5.59
CA ASP A 136 9.82 16.73 4.63
C ASP A 136 10.27 15.75 3.53
N ALA A 137 9.76 14.52 3.53
CA ALA A 137 10.03 13.54 2.49
C ALA A 137 9.06 13.67 1.32
N ASP A 138 9.58 13.72 0.09
CA ASP A 138 8.76 13.78 -1.13
C ASP A 138 8.19 12.38 -1.46
N PRO A 139 6.85 12.20 -1.47
CA PRO A 139 6.24 10.90 -1.74
C PRO A 139 6.49 10.41 -3.16
N THR A 140 6.50 11.30 -4.16
CA THR A 140 6.73 10.90 -5.55
C THR A 140 8.16 10.38 -5.72
N ILE A 141 9.17 11.06 -5.16
CA ILE A 141 10.57 10.61 -5.21
C ILE A 141 10.74 9.29 -4.45
N ALA A 142 10.16 9.16 -3.25
CA ALA A 142 10.22 7.93 -2.47
C ALA A 142 9.65 6.74 -3.25
N ARG A 143 8.46 6.89 -3.83
CA ARG A 143 7.82 5.83 -4.64
C ARG A 143 8.67 5.47 -5.84
N MET A 144 9.13 6.46 -6.62
CA MET A 144 9.96 6.22 -7.80
C MET A 144 11.24 5.46 -7.47
N TYR A 145 11.89 5.77 -6.33
CA TYR A 145 13.08 5.06 -5.88
C TYR A 145 12.80 3.58 -5.64
N PHE A 146 11.80 3.25 -4.83
CA PHE A 146 11.48 1.86 -4.50
C PHE A 146 10.91 1.08 -5.68
N GLU A 147 10.08 1.70 -6.52
CA GLU A 147 9.61 1.07 -7.76
C GLU A 147 10.77 0.75 -8.69
N LYS A 148 11.74 1.67 -8.85
CA LYS A 148 12.94 1.41 -9.66
C LYS A 148 13.75 0.23 -9.13
N LEU A 149 13.96 0.15 -7.81
CA LEU A 149 14.62 -1.01 -7.20
C LEU A 149 13.85 -2.30 -7.50
N TRP A 150 12.54 -2.28 -7.27
CA TRP A 150 11.68 -3.44 -7.50
C TRP A 150 11.72 -3.90 -8.97
N HIS A 151 11.59 -2.97 -9.92
CA HIS A 151 11.66 -3.25 -11.35
C HIS A 151 13.03 -3.77 -11.81
N SER A 152 14.12 -3.34 -11.17
CA SER A 152 15.47 -3.83 -11.46
C SER A 152 15.74 -5.23 -10.88
N GLY A 153 14.93 -5.68 -9.93
CA GLY A 153 15.09 -6.98 -9.28
C GLY A 153 14.64 -8.16 -10.15
N SER A 154 15.22 -9.33 -9.84
CA SER A 154 14.82 -10.60 -10.45
C SER A 154 13.61 -11.20 -9.72
N LYS A 155 12.84 -12.09 -10.37
CA LYS A 155 11.72 -12.78 -9.70
C LYS A 155 12.30 -13.58 -8.52
N ALA A 156 11.70 -13.43 -7.34
CA ALA A 156 12.11 -14.20 -6.16
C ALA A 156 11.99 -15.71 -6.41
N LYS A 157 13.00 -16.48 -5.98
CA LYS A 157 12.95 -17.93 -6.01
C LYS A 157 12.01 -18.44 -4.94
N GLU A 158 10.91 -19.06 -5.36
CA GLU A 158 9.86 -19.53 -4.46
C GLU A 158 10.39 -20.58 -3.48
N THR A 159 10.06 -20.42 -2.20
CA THR A 159 10.33 -21.40 -1.13
C THR A 159 9.03 -21.87 -0.50
N PRO A 160 8.97 -23.06 0.14
CA PRO A 160 7.74 -23.58 0.73
C PRO A 160 7.07 -22.60 1.71
N ASP A 161 7.88 -21.94 2.55
CA ASP A 161 7.41 -21.00 3.59
C ASP A 161 7.20 -19.57 3.10
N MET A 162 7.36 -19.31 1.79
CA MET A 162 7.20 -17.97 1.22
C MET A 162 5.71 -17.58 1.18
N GLY A 163 5.38 -16.38 1.66
CA GLY A 163 4.02 -15.85 1.59
C GLY A 163 3.55 -15.61 0.15
N ASP A 164 2.25 -15.72 -0.08
CA ASP A 164 1.67 -15.65 -1.43
C ASP A 164 1.95 -14.31 -2.13
N ASP A 165 1.98 -13.21 -1.38
CA ASP A 165 2.32 -11.89 -1.94
C ASP A 165 3.77 -11.84 -2.42
N THR A 166 4.69 -12.45 -1.69
CA THR A 166 6.10 -12.55 -2.09
C THR A 166 6.28 -13.49 -3.28
N LYS A 167 5.53 -14.60 -3.34
CA LYS A 167 5.56 -15.51 -4.51
C LYS A 167 5.08 -14.79 -5.78
N ARG A 168 4.03 -13.98 -5.65
CA ARG A 168 3.40 -13.25 -6.76
C ARG A 168 4.26 -12.09 -7.24
N ASP A 169 4.65 -11.20 -6.32
CA ASP A 169 5.19 -9.88 -6.64
C ASP A 169 6.54 -9.58 -5.96
N GLY A 170 7.15 -10.53 -5.26
CA GLY A 170 8.46 -10.35 -4.63
C GLY A 170 9.60 -10.30 -5.64
N ARG A 171 10.51 -9.34 -5.47
CA ARG A 171 11.70 -9.18 -6.32
C ARG A 171 12.97 -9.27 -5.50
N THR A 172 13.88 -10.16 -5.88
CA THR A 172 15.23 -10.22 -5.31
C THR A 172 16.07 -9.10 -5.92
N ILE A 173 16.42 -8.10 -5.12
CA ILE A 173 17.12 -6.89 -5.55
C ILE A 173 18.62 -6.92 -5.19
N ASP A 174 18.99 -7.67 -4.15
CA ASP A 174 20.35 -7.82 -3.63
C ASP A 174 20.41 -9.00 -2.64
N GLN A 175 21.46 -9.05 -1.83
CA GLN A 175 21.61 -9.98 -0.73
C GLN A 175 21.37 -9.28 0.60
N TYR A 176 20.50 -9.86 1.42
CA TYR A 176 20.22 -9.36 2.75
C TYR A 176 21.35 -9.73 3.70
N ASP A 177 21.83 -8.75 4.45
CA ASP A 177 22.74 -8.90 5.59
C ASP A 177 22.23 -8.07 6.78
N VAL A 178 21.96 -8.73 7.93
CA VAL A 178 21.53 -8.05 9.18
C VAL A 178 22.44 -6.90 9.61
N THR A 179 23.72 -6.92 9.26
CA THR A 179 24.70 -5.93 9.73
C THR A 179 24.76 -4.66 8.88
N GLY A 180 24.29 -4.68 7.62
CA GLY A 180 24.45 -3.52 6.74
C GLY A 180 23.52 -3.42 5.53
N VAL A 181 22.87 -4.51 5.09
CA VAL A 181 21.91 -4.48 3.97
C VAL A 181 20.62 -5.14 4.42
N ASN A 182 19.79 -4.38 5.12
CA ASN A 182 18.62 -4.91 5.81
C ASN A 182 17.38 -4.03 5.64
N CYS A 183 16.28 -4.42 6.30
CA CYS A 183 15.00 -3.71 6.24
C CYS A 183 15.10 -2.25 6.71
N THR A 184 15.92 -2.00 7.74
CA THR A 184 16.12 -0.66 8.30
C THR A 184 16.93 0.22 7.36
N THR A 185 18.02 -0.31 6.80
CA THR A 185 18.89 0.48 5.90
C THR A 185 18.20 0.85 4.59
N HIS A 186 17.41 -0.06 4.01
CA HIS A 186 16.60 0.26 2.82
C HIS A 186 15.49 1.27 3.13
N THR A 187 14.86 1.16 4.30
CA THR A 187 13.84 2.10 4.78
C THR A 187 14.41 3.51 4.92
N THR A 188 15.51 3.67 5.65
CA THR A 188 16.12 4.99 5.86
C THR A 188 16.69 5.57 4.57
N LYS A 189 17.33 4.75 3.73
CA LYS A 189 17.86 5.19 2.43
C LYS A 189 16.79 5.72 1.49
N GLY A 190 15.63 5.07 1.42
CA GLY A 190 14.51 5.54 0.60
C GLY A 190 13.99 6.91 1.05
N VAL A 191 13.90 7.13 2.36
CA VAL A 191 13.47 8.42 2.94
C VAL A 191 14.52 9.52 2.77
N LYS A 192 15.82 9.21 2.89
CA LYS A 192 16.92 10.14 2.59
C LYS A 192 16.88 10.57 1.12
N ILE A 193 16.70 9.61 0.19
CA ILE A 193 16.61 9.89 -1.25
C ILE A 193 15.37 10.74 -1.57
N ALA A 194 14.30 10.60 -0.80
CA ALA A 194 13.11 11.44 -0.89
C ALA A 194 13.34 12.91 -0.42
N GLY A 195 14.57 13.27 -0.02
CA GLY A 195 14.95 14.64 0.34
C GLY A 195 14.79 14.97 1.82
N SER A 196 14.44 13.99 2.65
CA SER A 196 14.25 14.22 4.08
C SER A 196 15.58 14.46 4.79
N GLN A 197 15.60 15.47 5.66
CA GLN A 197 16.76 15.82 6.48
C GLN A 197 16.62 15.28 7.91
N ILE A 198 15.61 14.45 8.20
CA ILE A 198 15.37 13.96 9.56
C ILE A 198 16.54 13.15 10.12
N PHE A 199 17.46 12.66 9.28
CA PHE A 199 18.64 11.90 9.70
C PHE A 199 19.91 12.75 9.75
N GLU A 200 19.84 14.01 9.31
CA GLU A 200 20.97 14.93 9.39
C GLU A 200 21.08 15.50 10.81
N GLY A 201 22.30 15.55 11.31
CA GLY A 201 22.64 16.10 12.62
C GLY A 201 23.88 16.96 12.55
N GLY A 202 24.09 17.74 13.59
CA GLY A 202 25.35 18.46 13.76
C GLY A 202 25.46 19.11 15.11
N TYR A 203 26.68 19.22 15.60
CA TYR A 203 26.98 19.96 16.81
C TYR A 203 28.15 20.90 16.56
N THR A 204 28.13 22.04 17.24
CA THR A 204 29.22 23.00 17.22
C THR A 204 30.14 22.69 18.39
N THR A 205 31.41 22.43 18.10
CA THR A 205 32.43 22.25 19.14
C THR A 205 32.70 23.57 19.85
N HIS A 206 33.33 23.52 21.04
CA HIS A 206 33.78 24.73 21.75
C HIS A 206 34.71 25.62 20.91
N ALA A 207 35.34 25.07 19.86
CA ALA A 207 36.18 25.79 18.89
C ALA A 207 35.38 26.43 17.74
N GLN A 208 34.05 26.49 17.82
CA GLN A 208 33.14 27.00 16.78
C GLN A 208 33.18 26.23 15.45
N ILE A 209 33.79 25.05 15.43
CA ILE A 209 33.77 24.14 14.28
C ILE A 209 32.46 23.36 14.34
N ARG A 210 31.65 23.47 13.29
CA ARG A 210 30.43 22.66 13.11
C ARG A 210 30.82 21.29 12.58
N ILE A 211 30.54 20.26 13.36
CA ILE A 211 30.68 18.86 12.95
C ILE A 211 29.28 18.40 12.56
N ASN A 212 29.09 18.15 11.27
CA ASN A 212 27.87 17.51 10.76
C ASN A 212 28.07 16.00 10.79
N TYR A 213 26.99 15.29 11.08
CA TYR A 213 26.95 13.84 11.02
C TYR A 213 25.59 13.41 10.47
N GLU A 214 25.53 12.19 9.95
CA GLU A 214 24.29 11.59 9.46
C GLU A 214 24.02 10.34 10.29
N GLU A 215 22.81 10.25 10.84
CA GLU A 215 22.37 9.08 11.59
C GLU A 215 22.07 7.93 10.63
N ASP A 216 22.65 6.77 10.90
CA ASP A 216 22.41 5.54 10.16
C ASP A 216 21.87 4.44 11.08
N PHE A 217 20.89 3.70 10.60
CA PHE A 217 20.21 2.66 11.38
C PHE A 217 20.25 1.32 10.67
N ALA A 218 20.78 0.31 11.36
CA ALA A 218 20.70 -1.09 10.94
C ALA A 218 19.70 -1.90 11.81
N VAL A 219 19.26 -1.36 12.95
CA VAL A 219 18.41 -2.08 13.91
C VAL A 219 17.06 -1.36 14.07
N PRO A 220 15.92 -2.04 13.86
CA PRO A 220 14.59 -1.42 13.93
C PRO A 220 14.28 -0.70 15.24
N VAL A 221 14.69 -1.26 16.39
CA VAL A 221 14.45 -0.63 17.69
C VAL A 221 15.20 0.70 17.85
N SER A 222 16.41 0.82 17.27
CA SER A 222 17.15 2.07 17.25
C SER A 222 16.40 3.14 16.43
N LEU A 223 15.91 2.75 15.25
CA LEU A 223 15.14 3.62 14.37
C LEU A 223 13.83 4.07 15.04
N GLN A 224 13.06 3.16 15.64
CA GLN A 224 11.82 3.52 16.32
C GLN A 224 12.08 4.54 17.44
N ARG A 225 13.06 4.27 18.31
CA ARG A 225 13.43 5.19 19.39
C ARG A 225 13.86 6.55 18.86
N TYR A 226 14.54 6.58 17.72
CA TYR A 226 14.92 7.82 17.06
C TYR A 226 13.70 8.61 16.60
N LEU A 227 12.78 7.96 15.88
CA LEU A 227 11.54 8.58 15.41
C LEU A 227 10.63 9.05 16.56
N GLU A 228 10.56 8.29 17.65
CA GLU A 228 9.83 8.69 18.87
C GLU A 228 10.43 9.96 19.50
N ARG A 229 11.76 10.10 19.52
CA ARG A 229 12.42 11.34 19.98
C ARG A 229 12.14 12.50 19.04
N LYS A 230 12.24 12.27 17.72
CA LYS A 230 11.94 13.29 16.70
C LYS A 230 10.48 13.75 16.75
N ASN A 231 9.54 12.84 17.01
CA ASN A 231 8.12 13.16 17.21
C ASN A 231 7.87 14.06 18.42
N ALA A 232 8.75 14.04 19.44
CA ALA A 232 8.65 14.92 20.59
C ALA A 232 9.30 16.31 20.35
N GLU A 233 10.02 16.51 19.24
CA GLU A 233 10.61 17.80 18.88
C GLU A 233 9.54 18.75 18.33
N SER A 234 9.72 20.05 18.54
CA SER A 234 8.80 21.08 18.03
C SER A 234 8.86 21.28 16.51
N SER A 235 9.81 20.64 15.82
CA SER A 235 10.00 20.77 14.37
C SER A 235 8.87 20.11 13.57
N MET A 236 8.13 19.17 14.17
CA MET A 236 7.04 18.40 13.53
C MET A 236 7.46 17.68 12.23
N LEU A 237 8.76 17.42 12.06
CA LEU A 237 9.28 16.69 10.90
C LEU A 237 8.90 15.21 10.92
N VAL A 238 8.64 14.69 12.12
CA VAL A 238 8.17 13.33 12.36
C VAL A 238 6.92 13.42 13.21
N VAL A 239 5.84 12.75 12.80
CA VAL A 239 4.61 12.66 13.61
C VAL A 239 4.15 11.21 13.73
N ASP A 240 3.83 10.75 14.93
CA ASP A 240 3.26 9.43 15.17
C ASP A 240 1.81 9.38 14.65
N MET A 241 1.60 8.59 13.61
CA MET A 241 0.31 8.41 12.91
C MET A 241 -0.35 7.06 13.24
N THR A 242 0.18 6.32 14.22
CA THR A 242 -0.28 4.95 14.55
C THR A 242 -1.76 4.92 14.90
N SER A 243 -2.27 5.92 15.62
CA SER A 243 -3.69 6.03 15.97
C SER A 243 -4.57 6.26 14.75
N GLU A 244 -4.17 7.12 13.82
CA GLU A 244 -4.90 7.39 12.58
C GLU A 244 -4.93 6.15 11.69
N PHE A 245 -3.82 5.41 11.58
CA PHE A 245 -3.78 4.13 10.88
C PHE A 245 -4.73 3.10 11.51
N ARG A 246 -4.80 3.01 12.85
CA ARG A 246 -5.76 2.12 13.54
C ARG A 246 -7.22 2.51 13.31
N LYS A 247 -7.52 3.80 13.14
CA LYS A 247 -8.88 4.27 12.81
C LYS A 247 -9.25 3.89 11.37
N GLN A 248 -8.35 4.13 10.42
CA GLN A 248 -8.62 3.85 9.00
C GLN A 248 -8.61 2.35 8.68
N TYR A 249 -7.78 1.56 9.38
CA TYR A 249 -7.62 0.12 9.15
C TYR A 249 -7.94 -0.67 10.42
N PRO A 250 -9.22 -0.83 10.80
CA PRO A 250 -9.62 -1.58 11.98
C PRO A 250 -9.26 -3.08 11.87
N ASN A 251 -9.17 -3.76 13.03
CA ASN A 251 -8.81 -5.19 13.14
C ASN A 251 -9.95 -6.13 12.69
N ILE A 252 -10.38 -6.00 11.44
CA ILE A 252 -11.47 -6.84 10.88
C ILE A 252 -11.04 -8.30 10.66
N ASN A 253 -9.74 -8.58 10.70
CA ASN A 253 -9.16 -9.91 10.50
C ASN A 253 -8.98 -10.69 11.82
N GLY A 254 -9.26 -10.08 12.97
CA GLY A 254 -9.14 -10.75 14.27
C GLY A 254 -7.70 -11.11 14.64
N PHE A 255 -6.71 -10.32 14.21
CA PHE A 255 -5.32 -10.53 14.57
C PHE A 255 -5.14 -10.35 16.08
N ASN A 256 -4.45 -11.29 16.71
CA ASN A 256 -4.01 -11.16 18.09
C ASN A 256 -2.54 -10.74 18.11
N PRO A 257 -2.14 -9.89 19.08
CA PRO A 257 -0.73 -9.56 19.28
C PRO A 257 0.12 -10.83 19.38
N LEU A 258 1.22 -10.84 18.64
CA LEU A 258 2.20 -11.91 18.70
C LEU A 258 2.73 -12.04 20.14
N ASP A 259 2.72 -13.28 20.65
CA ASP A 259 3.18 -13.59 22.00
C ASP A 259 4.71 -13.56 22.10
N GLU A 260 5.22 -12.58 22.85
CA GLU A 260 6.65 -12.43 23.14
C GLU A 260 7.13 -13.29 24.31
N SER A 261 6.24 -14.08 24.95
CA SER A 261 6.61 -14.90 26.10
C SER A 261 7.56 -16.06 25.76
N THR A 262 7.62 -16.46 24.49
CA THR A 262 8.49 -17.54 24.04
C THR A 262 9.97 -17.20 24.22
N ILE A 263 10.76 -18.16 24.72
CA ILE A 263 12.20 -17.97 25.01
C ILE A 263 12.96 -17.43 23.79
N ARG A 264 12.62 -17.92 22.59
CA ARG A 264 13.24 -17.49 21.34
C ARG A 264 12.97 -16.01 21.04
N MET A 265 11.72 -15.56 21.17
CA MET A 265 11.35 -14.16 20.91
C MET A 265 12.01 -13.22 21.91
N ARG A 266 12.03 -13.58 23.20
CA ARG A 266 12.76 -12.82 24.22
C ARG A 266 14.24 -12.72 23.92
N SER A 267 14.86 -13.83 23.52
CA SER A 267 16.29 -13.85 23.19
C SER A 267 16.60 -12.93 22.00
N PHE A 268 15.77 -12.95 20.96
CA PHE A 268 15.92 -12.04 19.81
C PHE A 268 15.69 -10.59 20.18
N ARG A 269 14.68 -10.30 21.00
CA ARG A 269 14.41 -8.95 21.51
C ARG A 269 15.59 -8.41 22.32
N THR A 270 16.13 -9.20 23.24
CA THR A 270 17.30 -8.85 24.03
C THR A 270 18.53 -8.62 23.15
N ALA A 271 18.77 -9.46 22.15
CA ALA A 271 19.88 -9.29 21.22
C ALA A 271 19.76 -7.98 20.41
N ALA A 272 18.57 -7.67 19.89
CA ALA A 272 18.31 -6.43 19.18
C ALA A 272 18.51 -5.19 20.07
N GLU A 273 18.07 -5.27 21.33
CA GLU A 273 18.28 -4.23 22.33
C GLU A 273 19.77 -3.98 22.62
N ILE A 274 20.55 -5.04 22.80
CA ILE A 274 22.01 -4.94 23.01
C ILE A 274 22.68 -4.32 21.78
N ALA A 275 22.37 -4.81 20.58
CA ALA A 275 22.90 -4.27 19.32
C ALA A 275 22.55 -2.78 19.15
N SER A 276 21.33 -2.38 19.54
CA SER A 276 20.90 -0.99 19.52
C SER A 276 21.72 -0.09 20.44
N GLY A 277 22.18 -0.62 21.59
CA GLY A 277 23.00 0.10 22.56
C GLY A 277 24.43 0.29 22.09
N VAL A 278 25.02 -0.72 21.44
CA VAL A 278 26.37 -0.65 20.87
C VAL A 278 26.43 0.36 19.72
N GLY A 279 25.40 0.40 18.86
CA GLY A 279 25.31 1.37 17.78
C GLY A 279 25.19 2.84 18.22
N LYS A 280 24.88 3.14 19.48
CA LYS A 280 24.85 4.52 20.00
C LYS A 280 26.22 5.12 20.28
N VAL A 281 27.28 4.32 20.37
CA VAL A 281 28.63 4.76 20.80
C VAL A 281 29.47 5.23 19.60
N SER A 282 29.00 5.01 18.37
CA SER A 282 29.68 5.36 17.12
C SER A 282 28.66 5.89 16.11
N PRO A 283 28.85 7.07 15.50
CA PRO A 283 27.99 7.58 14.42
C PRO A 283 28.06 6.73 13.14
N TYR A 284 28.96 5.74 13.09
CA TYR A 284 29.04 4.75 12.01
C TYR A 284 28.28 3.49 12.42
N SER A 285 27.07 3.34 11.90
CA SER A 285 26.32 2.08 11.88
C SER A 285 26.82 1.23 10.72
N GLY A 286 26.78 -0.10 10.84
CA GLY A 286 27.22 -1.04 9.79
C GLY A 286 26.50 -0.90 8.44
N GLY A 287 25.49 -0.03 8.32
CA GLY A 287 24.88 0.35 7.05
C GLY A 287 25.80 1.11 6.09
N THR A 288 26.82 1.82 6.59
CA THR A 288 27.77 2.59 5.74
C THR A 288 28.86 1.70 5.13
N VAL A 289 29.14 0.54 5.73
CA VAL A 289 30.14 -0.45 5.27
C VAL A 289 29.35 -1.68 4.82
N GLY A 290 28.92 -1.71 3.57
CA GLY A 290 27.97 -2.69 3.04
C GLY A 290 28.23 -4.12 3.49
N GLY A 291 27.47 -4.57 4.51
CA GLY A 291 27.42 -5.94 5.04
C GLY A 291 28.75 -6.51 5.53
N LEU A 292 28.90 -6.72 6.85
CA LEU A 292 30.09 -7.36 7.42
C LEU A 292 30.11 -8.88 7.22
N LEU A 293 28.96 -9.50 6.89
CA LEU A 293 28.82 -10.96 6.88
C LEU A 293 29.08 -11.61 5.51
N GLU A 294 29.66 -10.89 4.53
CA GLU A 294 30.05 -11.33 3.17
C GLU A 294 29.57 -12.76 2.82
N GLY A 295 28.28 -12.89 2.56
CA GLY A 295 27.68 -14.17 2.24
C GLY A 295 27.98 -14.56 0.80
N MET A 296 29.15 -15.12 0.50
CA MET A 296 29.42 -15.66 -0.85
C MET A 296 28.51 -16.87 -1.16
N HIS A 297 27.30 -16.62 -1.66
CA HIS A 297 26.50 -17.61 -2.37
C HIS A 297 25.86 -16.98 -3.61
N ASP A 298 26.07 -17.67 -4.74
CA ASP A 298 25.60 -17.29 -6.06
C ASP A 298 24.07 -17.14 -6.07
N VAL A 299 23.57 -15.91 -6.16
CA VAL A 299 22.14 -15.58 -6.30
C VAL A 299 21.50 -16.32 -7.49
N ASN A 300 22.31 -16.84 -8.43
CA ASN A 300 21.85 -17.58 -9.60
C ASN A 300 21.77 -19.11 -9.46
N LYS A 301 22.08 -19.73 -8.32
CA LYS A 301 21.80 -21.17 -8.09
C LYS A 301 20.58 -21.39 -7.23
#